data_AF-A0A485JEQ3-F1
#
_entry.id   AF-A0A485JEQ3-F1
#
_cell.length_a   1.000
_cell.length_b   1.000
_cell.length_c   1.000
_cell.angle_alpha   90.00
_cell.angle_beta   90.00
_cell.angle_gamma   90.00
#
_symmetry.space_group_name_H-M   'P 1'
#
loop_
_entity.id
_entity.type
_entity.pdbx_description
1 polymer ?
#
loop_
_entity_poly.entity_id
_entity_poly.type
_entity_poly.pdbx_seq_one_letter_code
_entity_poly.pdbx_strand_id
1 'polypeptide(L)'
;MALELNEQGHVCGIRFLRTRLGEPDAQGRRRPVPVEGSEFVMPADAVIMAFGFNPHGMPWLESHGVTVDKWAASSRCGKPVPLPDHESENLRRW
;
A
#
# COMPACT_ATOMS: atom_id res chain seq x y z
N MET A 1 1.39 -12.63 -10.74
CA MET A 1 2.83 -12.90 -10.59
C MET A 1 3.02 -13.81 -9.40
N ALA A 2 3.83 -14.85 -9.51
CA ALA A 2 4.16 -15.74 -8.40
C ALA A 2 5.67 -15.98 -8.33
N LEU A 3 6.21 -16.19 -7.12
CA LEU A 3 7.60 -16.61 -6.94
C LEU A 3 7.69 -18.12 -7.16
N GLU A 4 8.72 -18.54 -7.89
CA GLU A 4 9.11 -19.94 -8.01
C GLU A 4 10.26 -20.22 -7.05
N LEU A 5 10.15 -21.29 -6.26
CA LEU A 5 11.13 -21.70 -5.26
C LEU A 5 11.72 -23.05 -5.63
N ASN A 6 13.00 -23.25 -5.33
CA ASN A 6 13.63 -24.57 -5.42
C ASN A 6 13.31 -25.45 -4.19
N GLU A 7 13.80 -26.69 -4.20
CA GLU A 7 13.60 -27.65 -3.10
C GLU A 7 14.17 -27.17 -1.75
N GLN A 8 15.13 -26.25 -1.78
CA GLN A 8 15.76 -25.65 -0.61
C GLN A 8 15.03 -24.37 -0.13
N GLY A 9 13.96 -23.96 -0.82
CA GLY A 9 13.16 -22.78 -0.48
C GLY A 9 13.75 -21.45 -0.98
N HIS A 10 14.78 -21.47 -1.82
CA HIS A 10 15.36 -20.27 -2.42
C HIS A 10 14.60 -19.89 -3.69
N VAL A 11 14.52 -18.59 -3.98
CA VAL A 11 13.92 -18.10 -5.22
C VAL A 11 14.76 -18.54 -6.41
N CYS A 12 14.11 -19.16 -7.40
CA CYS A 12 14.74 -19.58 -8.66
C CYS A 12 14.08 -18.93 -9.88
N GLY A 13 12.95 -18.24 -9.70
CA GLY A 13 12.33 -17.49 -10.77
C GLY A 13 11.05 -16.79 -10.36
N ILE A 14 10.46 -16.09 -11.33
CA ILE A 14 9.18 -15.43 -11.21
C ILE A 14 8.29 -15.89 -12.36
N ARG A 15 7.10 -16.36 -12.03
CA ARG A 15 6.04 -16.66 -12.99
C ARG A 15 5.26 -15.40 -13.34
N PHE A 16 5.32 -15.02 -14.60
CA PHE A 16 4.62 -13.89 -15.21
C PHE A 16 3.48 -14.35 -16.11
N LEU A 17 2.62 -13.40 -16.44
CA LEU A 17 1.56 -13.50 -17.43
C LEU A 17 1.74 -12.31 -18.38
N ARG A 18 1.65 -12.53 -19.70
CA ARG A 18 1.71 -11.41 -20.65
C ARG A 18 0.41 -10.62 -20.58
N THR A 19 0.55 -9.32 -20.79
CA THR A 19 -0.58 -8.39 -20.81
C THR A 19 -0.58 -7.62 -22.13
N ARG A 20 -1.78 -7.38 -22.66
CA ARG A 20 -2.01 -6.45 -23.77
C ARG A 20 -2.67 -5.18 -23.24
N LEU A 21 -2.50 -4.07 -23.94
CA LEU A 21 -3.22 -2.84 -23.59
C LEU A 21 -4.70 -2.99 -23.98
N GLY A 22 -5.60 -2.73 -23.03
CA GLY A 22 -7.03 -2.61 -23.30
C GLY A 22 -7.39 -1.26 -23.91
N GLU A 23 -8.69 -1.03 -24.08
CA GLU A 23 -9.22 0.27 -24.50
C GLU A 23 -8.88 1.38 -23.50
N PRO A 24 -8.62 2.60 -23.99
CA PRO A 24 -8.38 3.74 -23.11
C PRO A 24 -9.62 4.07 -22.28
N ASP A 25 -9.41 4.38 -21.00
CA ASP A 25 -10.46 4.97 -20.15
C ASP A 25 -10.72 6.43 -20.54
N ALA A 26 -11.73 7.07 -19.92
CA ALA A 26 -12.08 8.47 -20.18
C ALA A 26 -10.93 9.47 -19.91
N GLN A 27 -9.87 9.04 -19.22
CA GLN A 27 -8.65 9.81 -18.94
C GLN A 27 -7.50 9.43 -19.90
N GLY A 28 -7.77 8.64 -20.93
CA GLY A 28 -6.79 8.17 -21.91
C GLY A 28 -5.88 7.05 -21.43
N ARG A 29 -6.05 6.57 -20.19
CA ARG A 29 -5.19 5.53 -19.62
C ARG A 29 -5.65 4.16 -20.08
N ARG A 30 -4.72 3.35 -20.57
CA ARG A 30 -4.98 1.97 -20.96
C ARG A 30 -4.63 1.04 -19.81
N ARG A 31 -5.58 0.20 -19.42
CA ARG A 31 -5.34 -0.83 -18.40
C ARG A 31 -4.72 -2.08 -19.06
N PRO A 32 -3.77 -2.75 -18.40
CA PRO A 32 -3.28 -4.04 -18.88
C PRO A 32 -4.40 -5.09 -18.76
N VAL A 33 -4.61 -5.86 -19.82
CA VAL A 33 -5.54 -6.98 -19.91
C VAL A 33 -4.73 -8.27 -20.05
N PRO A 34 -4.97 -9.30 -19.22
CA PRO A 34 -4.25 -10.56 -19.29
C PRO A 34 -4.45 -11.25 -20.66
N VAL A 35 -3.39 -11.89 -21.16
CA VAL A 35 -3.48 -12.79 -22.31
C VAL A 35 -3.49 -14.22 -21.76
N GLU A 36 -4.60 -14.94 -21.90
CA GLU A 36 -4.74 -16.32 -21.42
C GLU A 36 -3.71 -17.25 -22.09
N GLY A 37 -3.16 -18.21 -21.34
CA GLY A 37 -2.18 -19.18 -21.84
C GLY A 37 -0.79 -18.59 -22.11
N SER A 38 -0.54 -17.34 -21.72
CA SER A 38 0.73 -16.64 -21.92
C SER A 38 1.66 -16.69 -20.70
N GLU A 39 1.38 -17.59 -19.77
CA GLU A 39 2.18 -17.79 -18.56
C GLU A 39 3.60 -18.23 -18.92
N PHE A 40 4.59 -17.60 -18.29
CA PHE A 40 5.99 -18.00 -18.45
C PHE A 40 6.77 -17.76 -17.16
N VAL A 41 7.81 -18.55 -16.94
CA VAL A 41 8.75 -18.34 -15.83
C VAL A 41 9.97 -17.62 -16.35
N MET A 42 10.34 -16.53 -15.69
CA MET A 42 11.61 -15.84 -15.91
C MET A 42 12.57 -16.25 -14.79
N PRO A 43 13.72 -16.86 -15.10
CA PRO A 43 14.68 -17.29 -14.08
C PRO A 43 15.26 -16.06 -13.36
N ALA A 44 15.37 -16.15 -12.04
CA ALA A 44 15.90 -15.09 -11.19
C ALA A 44 16.29 -15.65 -9.82
N ASP A 45 17.47 -15.28 -9.35
CA ASP A 45 17.99 -15.70 -8.03
C ASP A 45 17.64 -14.69 -6.92
N ALA A 46 17.24 -13.47 -7.30
CA ALA A 46 16.86 -12.40 -6.38
C ALA A 46 15.69 -11.58 -6.93
N VAL A 47 14.75 -11.20 -6.07
CA VAL A 47 13.54 -10.46 -6.45
C VAL A 47 13.32 -9.30 -5.48
N ILE A 48 13.23 -8.08 -6.03
CA ILE A 48 12.96 -6.86 -5.27
C ILE A 48 11.54 -6.41 -5.59
N MET A 49 10.69 -6.37 -4.57
CA MET A 49 9.30 -5.92 -4.70
C MET A 49 9.25 -4.39 -4.64
N ALA A 50 8.86 -3.76 -5.74
CA ALA A 50 8.84 -2.30 -5.89
C ALA A 50 7.43 -1.75 -6.19
N PHE A 51 6.39 -2.34 -5.62
CA PHE A 51 4.99 -1.94 -5.86
C PHE A 51 4.55 -0.64 -5.15
N GLY A 52 5.50 0.09 -4.54
CA GLY A 52 5.20 1.20 -3.65
C GLY A 52 4.65 0.72 -2.31
N PHE A 53 4.64 1.62 -1.33
CA PHE A 53 4.14 1.33 0.01
C PHE A 53 2.83 2.07 0.22
N ASN A 54 1.84 1.37 0.76
CA ASN A 54 0.65 2.03 1.29
C ASN A 54 0.94 2.48 2.72
N PRO A 55 0.42 3.66 3.13
CA PRO A 55 0.48 4.07 4.52
C PRO A 55 -0.24 3.04 5.40
N HIS A 56 0.39 2.67 6.51
CA HIS A 56 -0.22 1.79 7.48
C HIS A 56 -1.22 2.57 8.33
N GLY A 57 -2.37 1.97 8.64
CA GLY A 57 -3.36 2.57 9.52
C GLY A 57 -2.79 2.81 10.92
N MET A 58 -2.98 4.00 11.46
CA MET A 58 -2.54 4.35 12.81
C MET A 58 -3.77 4.59 13.68
N PRO A 59 -4.30 3.57 14.40
CA PRO A 59 -5.55 3.71 15.15
C PRO A 59 -5.52 4.84 16.19
N TRP A 60 -4.34 5.17 16.72
CA TRP A 60 -4.15 6.28 17.65
C TRP A 60 -4.37 7.66 17.02
N LEU A 61 -4.35 7.80 15.69
CA LEU A 61 -4.69 9.06 15.03
C LEU A 61 -6.18 9.39 15.18
N GLU A 62 -7.04 8.37 15.23
CA GLU A 62 -8.48 8.54 15.42
C GLU A 62 -8.79 9.13 16.80
N SER A 63 -8.05 8.70 17.85
CA SER A 63 -8.20 9.25 19.20
C SER A 63 -7.78 10.71 19.31
N HIS A 64 -7.04 11.23 18.33
CA HIS A 64 -6.62 12.63 18.24
C HIS A 64 -7.42 13.42 17.19
N GLY A 65 -8.57 12.89 16.75
CA GLY A 65 -9.49 13.59 15.83
C GLY A 65 -8.97 13.67 14.39
N VAL A 66 -7.96 12.89 14.02
CA VAL A 66 -7.39 12.89 12.67
C VAL A 66 -8.18 11.94 11.78
N THR A 67 -8.84 12.49 10.75
CA THR A 67 -9.55 11.71 9.72
C THR A 67 -8.61 11.39 8.57
N VAL A 68 -8.62 10.12 8.13
CA VAL A 68 -7.85 9.64 6.97
C VAL A 68 -8.75 9.48 5.74
N ASP A 69 -8.18 9.71 4.55
CA ASP A 69 -8.88 9.50 3.28
C ASP A 69 -8.87 8.03 2.84
N LYS A 70 -9.50 7.74 1.69
CA LYS A 70 -9.61 6.38 1.11
C LYS A 70 -8.24 5.69 0.90
N TRP A 71 -7.17 6.46 0.76
CA TRP A 71 -5.83 5.95 0.52
C TRP A 71 -4.95 5.99 1.79
N ALA A 72 -5.53 6.37 2.93
CA ALA A 72 -4.85 6.63 4.19
C ALA A 72 -3.65 7.59 4.08
N ALA A 73 -3.61 8.41 3.03
CA ALA A 73 -2.47 9.23 2.64
C ALA A 73 -2.60 10.67 3.14
N SER A 74 -3.82 11.20 3.24
CA SER A 74 -4.08 12.54 3.75
C SER A 74 -4.81 12.46 5.09
N SER A 75 -4.17 12.99 6.12
CA SER A 75 -4.76 13.18 7.45
C SER A 75 -5.17 14.65 7.60
N ARG A 76 -6.47 14.90 7.82
CA ARG A 76 -6.95 16.21 8.29
C ARG A 76 -7.20 16.12 9.78
N CYS A 77 -6.55 17.00 10.54
CA CYS A 77 -6.88 17.21 11.95
C CYS A 77 -8.28 17.82 12.03
N GLY A 78 -9.26 17.04 12.48
CA GLY A 78 -10.54 17.54 12.94
C GLY A 78 -10.34 18.44 14.16
N LYS A 79 -11.37 19.23 14.50
CA LYS A 79 -11.32 20.18 15.63
C LYS A 79 -10.73 19.53 16.89
N PRO A 80 -9.94 20.27 17.70
CA PRO A 80 -9.23 19.71 18.84
C PRO A 80 -10.18 18.93 19.76
N VAL A 81 -9.84 17.66 20.00
CA VAL A 81 -10.48 16.83 21.02
C VAL A 81 -10.07 17.41 22.37
N PRO A 82 -11.01 17.70 23.30
CA PRO A 82 -10.65 18.20 24.61
C PRO A 82 -9.77 17.20 25.35
N LEU A 83 -8.62 17.67 25.85
CA LEU A 83 -7.72 16.87 26.68
C LEU A 83 -8.44 16.44 27.97
N PRO A 84 -8.25 15.20 28.46
CA PRO A 84 -8.79 14.79 29.75
C PRO A 84 -8.24 15.69 30.87
N ASP A 85 -9.10 16.03 31.82
CA ASP A 85 -8.95 17.14 32.79
C ASP A 85 -7.68 17.09 33.68
N HIS A 86 -6.95 15.97 33.70
CA HIS A 86 -5.83 15.73 34.60
C HIS A 86 -4.50 16.40 34.19
N GLU A 87 -4.43 17.04 33.01
CA GLU A 87 -3.25 17.77 32.51
C GLU A 87 -3.38 19.30 32.67
N SER A 88 -4.53 19.80 33.15
CA SER A 88 -4.81 21.23 33.27
C SER A 88 -4.11 21.92 34.45
N GLU A 89 -3.60 21.14 35.41
CA GLU A 89 -2.98 21.67 36.63
C GLU A 89 -1.46 21.91 36.51
N ASN A 90 -0.77 21.19 35.62
CA ASN A 90 0.68 21.34 35.43
C ASN A 90 1.07 22.51 34.50
N LEU A 91 0.16 22.96 33.63
CA LEU A 91 0.41 24.06 32.70
C LEU A 91 0.18 25.46 33.30
N ARG A 92 -0.23 25.55 34.58
CA ARG A 92 -0.39 26.83 35.31
C ARG A 92 0.83 27.20 36.16
N ARG A 93 1.94 26.47 36.05
CA ARG A 93 3.14 26.68 36.88
C ARG A 93 4.38 27.19 36.13
N TRP A 94 4.22 27.70 34.91
CA TRP A 94 5.25 28.45 34.18
C TRP A 94 4.67 29.71 33.56
#